data_AF-A0A2V6HS92-F1
#
_entry.id   AF-A0A2V6HS92-F1
#
_cell.length_a   1.000
_cell.length_b   1.000
_cell.length_c   1.000
_cell.angle_alpha   90.00
_cell.angle_beta   90.00
_cell.angle_gamma   90.00
#
_symmetry.space_group_name_H-M   'P 1'
#
loop_
_entity.id
_entity.type
_entity.pdbx_description
1 polymer ?
#
loop_
_entity_poly.entity_id
_entity_poly.type
_entity_poly.pdbx_seq_one_letter_code
_entity_poly.pdbx_strand_id
1 'polypeptide(L)'
;MQTLQKVGLFTFTWAATIGSVAATPSGKDGILPELSQATTPVTLMAATDPATGKSEFRYQGNNTPPVIRVQPGSTLNVEYKNELAAQSREDCLGHPCMQMTNLHFHGLHVSPNTPQDDVLDMMASP
;
A
#
# COMPACT_ATOMS: atom_id res chain seq x y z
N MET A 1 -42.41 29.14 -70.31
CA MET A 1 -42.26 29.26 -68.83
C MET A 1 -42.33 27.85 -68.27
N GLN A 2 -41.40 27.25 -67.55
CA GLN A 2 -40.10 27.57 -66.94
C GLN A 2 -39.39 26.19 -66.81
N THR A 3 -38.29 25.96 -67.51
CA THR A 3 -36.91 25.76 -67.00
C THR A 3 -36.70 24.70 -65.91
N LEU A 4 -35.81 23.75 -66.27
CA LEU A 4 -35.11 22.72 -65.48
C LEU A 4 -34.77 23.11 -64.03
N GLN A 5 -34.76 22.11 -63.14
CA GLN A 5 -33.76 22.07 -62.08
C GLN A 5 -33.26 20.64 -61.86
N LYS A 6 -32.00 20.43 -62.27
CA LYS A 6 -31.22 19.20 -62.12
C LYS A 6 -30.60 19.23 -60.72
N VAL A 7 -30.96 18.30 -59.84
CA VAL A 7 -30.38 18.21 -58.49
C VAL A 7 -28.94 17.71 -58.62
N GLY A 8 -27.98 18.60 -58.38
CA GLY A 8 -26.56 18.27 -58.31
C GLY A 8 -26.21 17.70 -56.93
N LEU A 9 -25.69 16.48 -56.91
CA LEU A 9 -25.10 15.87 -55.72
C LEU A 9 -23.71 16.51 -55.50
N PHE A 10 -23.58 17.38 -54.50
CA PHE A 10 -22.28 17.88 -54.06
C PHE A 10 -21.76 16.99 -52.93
N THR A 11 -20.81 16.13 -53.23
CA THR A 11 -20.06 15.39 -52.21
C THR A 11 -18.90 16.26 -51.72
N PHE A 12 -19.05 16.85 -50.53
CA PHE A 12 -17.94 17.46 -49.80
C PHE A 12 -17.15 16.36 -49.09
N THR A 13 -15.99 15.98 -49.64
CA THR A 13 -15.02 15.15 -48.92
C THR A 13 -14.25 16.01 -47.92
N TRP A 14 -14.58 15.90 -46.64
CA TRP A 14 -13.75 16.42 -45.56
C TRP A 14 -12.56 15.48 -45.36
N ALA A 15 -11.35 15.94 -45.71
CA ALA A 15 -10.12 15.27 -45.31
C ALA A 15 -9.84 15.61 -43.83
N ALA A 16 -10.18 14.70 -42.92
CA ALA A 16 -9.77 14.81 -41.53
C ALA A 16 -8.30 14.38 -41.42
N THR A 17 -7.39 15.36 -41.34
CA THR A 17 -6.00 15.12 -40.97
C THR A 17 -5.93 14.73 -39.49
N ILE A 18 -5.82 13.43 -39.21
CA ILE A 18 -5.49 12.94 -37.87
C ILE A 18 -3.99 13.22 -37.67
N GLY A 19 -3.69 14.35 -37.03
CA GLY A 19 -2.35 14.62 -36.54
C GLY A 19 -2.08 13.72 -35.33
N SER A 20 -1.23 12.71 -35.49
CA SER A 20 -0.70 11.95 -34.37
C SER A 20 0.20 12.84 -33.52
N VAL A 21 -0.36 13.44 -32.46
CA VAL A 21 0.45 14.03 -31.40
C VAL A 21 1.01 12.87 -30.59
N ALA A 22 2.27 12.50 -30.84
CA ALA A 22 3.00 11.64 -29.93
C ALA A 22 3.19 12.42 -28.62
N ALA A 23 2.38 12.10 -27.62
CA ALA A 23 2.62 12.57 -26.26
C ALA A 23 3.96 11.98 -25.81
N THR A 24 4.97 12.84 -25.62
CA THR A 24 6.18 12.44 -24.94
C THR A 24 5.80 12.11 -23.50
N PRO A 25 6.11 10.91 -22.98
CA PRO A 25 5.94 10.65 -21.57
C PRO A 25 6.88 11.57 -20.81
N SER A 26 6.31 12.60 -20.17
CA SER A 26 7.02 13.35 -19.14
C SER A 26 7.07 12.45 -17.91
N GLY A 27 8.05 11.55 -17.87
CA GLY A 27 8.49 10.96 -16.63
C GLY A 27 8.97 12.11 -15.76
N LYS A 28 8.29 12.38 -14.65
CA LYS A 28 8.89 13.18 -13.59
C LYS A 28 10.10 12.37 -13.13
N ASP A 29 11.31 12.85 -13.41
CA ASP A 29 12.55 12.44 -12.72
C ASP A 29 12.49 12.89 -11.25
N GLY A 30 11.43 12.49 -10.56
CA GLY A 30 11.28 12.70 -9.14
C GLY A 30 12.06 11.61 -8.43
N ILE A 31 13.16 11.98 -7.79
CA ILE A 31 13.78 11.15 -6.76
C ILE A 31 12.66 10.79 -5.77
N LEU A 32 12.37 9.50 -5.62
CA LEU A 32 11.38 9.04 -4.65
C LEU A 32 11.79 9.54 -3.26
N PRO A 33 10.86 10.08 -2.47
CA PRO A 33 11.19 10.53 -1.12
C PRO A 33 11.76 9.35 -0.32
N GLU A 34 12.90 9.57 0.31
CA GLU A 34 13.48 8.58 1.21
C GLU A 34 12.58 8.41 2.43
N LEU A 35 12.22 7.16 2.72
CA LEU A 35 11.41 6.84 3.90
C LEU A 35 12.22 7.08 5.18
N SER A 36 11.52 7.36 6.27
CA SER A 36 12.14 7.46 7.60
C SER A 36 12.94 6.20 7.89
N GLN A 37 14.17 6.35 8.39
CA GLN A 37 14.99 5.22 8.81
C GLN A 37 14.88 4.99 10.31
N ALA A 38 15.08 3.74 10.74
CA ALA A 38 15.15 3.35 12.14
C ALA A 38 16.35 2.43 12.39
N THR A 39 16.91 2.51 13.59
CA THR A 39 17.97 1.62 14.10
C THR A 39 17.53 0.96 15.40
N THR A 40 18.25 -0.07 15.84
CA THR A 40 17.98 -0.76 17.11
C THR A 40 18.30 0.14 18.32
N PRO A 41 17.47 0.15 19.40
CA PRO A 41 16.15 -0.47 19.51
C PRO A 41 15.06 0.34 18.80
N VAL A 42 14.00 -0.32 18.33
CA VAL A 42 12.86 0.31 17.64
C VAL A 42 11.52 -0.17 18.20
N THR A 43 10.56 0.75 18.36
CA THR A 43 9.18 0.42 18.73
C THR A 43 8.27 0.49 17.51
N LEU A 44 7.53 -0.58 17.26
CA LEU A 44 6.53 -0.72 16.20
C LEU A 44 5.17 -1.00 16.83
N MET A 45 4.09 -0.55 16.21
CA MET A 45 2.77 -0.62 16.81
C MET A 45 1.71 -1.03 15.80
N ALA A 46 0.80 -1.91 16.20
CA ALA A 46 -0.53 -2.02 15.60
C ALA A 46 -1.50 -1.24 16.47
N ALA A 47 -2.31 -0.36 15.87
CA ALA A 47 -3.24 0.50 16.59
C ALA A 47 -4.57 0.58 15.86
N THR A 48 -5.65 0.91 16.57
CA THR A 48 -6.91 1.27 15.91
C THR A 48 -6.95 2.77 15.67
N ASP A 49 -7.18 3.19 14.42
CA ASP A 49 -7.42 4.58 14.08
C ASP A 49 -8.71 5.05 14.79
N PRO A 50 -8.64 6.06 15.67
CA PRO A 50 -9.81 6.51 16.42
C PRO A 50 -10.91 7.11 15.52
N ALA A 51 -10.54 7.68 14.36
CA ALA A 51 -11.48 8.29 13.44
C ALA A 51 -12.25 7.25 12.63
N THR A 52 -11.55 6.28 12.05
CA THR A 52 -12.17 5.28 11.17
C THR A 52 -12.55 3.99 11.87
N GLY A 53 -11.93 3.69 13.02
CA GLY A 53 -12.07 2.42 13.73
C GLY A 53 -11.36 1.24 13.07
N LYS A 54 -10.53 1.50 12.05
CA LYS A 54 -9.76 0.47 11.34
C LYS A 54 -8.43 0.20 12.02
N SER A 55 -7.93 -1.01 11.85
CA SER A 55 -6.58 -1.38 12.26
C SER A 55 -5.54 -0.70 11.35
N GLU A 56 -4.49 -0.15 11.94
CA GLU A 56 -3.38 0.49 11.23
C GLU A 56 -2.03 0.17 11.89
N PHE A 57 -0.98 0.18 11.08
CA PHE A 57 0.39 0.23 11.58
C PHE A 57 0.72 1.64 12.05
N ARG A 58 1.53 1.77 13.11
CA ARG A 58 2.08 3.05 13.57
C ARG A 58 3.57 2.99 13.89
N TYR A 59 4.27 4.01 13.42
CA TYR A 59 5.63 4.35 13.79
C TYR A 59 5.74 5.86 14.02
N GLN A 60 6.20 6.25 15.21
CA GLN A 60 6.34 7.66 15.60
C GLN A 60 5.08 8.52 15.31
N GLY A 61 3.90 7.94 15.56
CA GLY A 61 2.60 8.59 15.35
C GLY A 61 2.12 8.66 13.89
N ASN A 62 2.87 8.09 12.94
CA ASN A 62 2.50 8.03 11.52
C ASN A 62 2.23 6.59 11.09
N ASN A 63 1.42 6.42 10.04
CA ASN A 63 1.12 5.11 9.45
C ASN A 63 2.08 4.67 8.33
N THR A 64 3.13 5.46 8.08
CA THR A 64 4.23 5.10 7.17
C THR A 64 5.29 4.27 7.93
N PRO A 65 5.61 3.06 7.48
CA PRO A 65 6.64 2.24 8.12
C PRO A 65 8.06 2.76 7.88
N PRO A 66 8.99 2.58 8.83
CA PRO A 66 10.37 2.94 8.64
C PRO A 66 11.15 1.88 7.85
N VAL A 67 12.25 2.30 7.23
CA VAL A 67 13.31 1.39 6.78
C VAL A 67 14.22 1.09 7.96
N ILE A 68 14.20 -0.16 8.44
CA ILE A 68 15.10 -0.61 9.51
C ILE A 68 16.40 -1.10 8.87
N ARG A 69 17.54 -0.50 9.22
CA ARG A 69 18.86 -0.94 8.77
C ARG A 69 19.59 -1.65 9.91
N VAL A 70 20.14 -2.82 9.62
CA VAL A 70 20.86 -3.65 10.60
C VAL A 70 22.24 -4.02 10.05
N GLN A 71 23.22 -4.12 10.93
CA GLN A 71 24.55 -4.61 10.57
C GLN A 71 24.56 -6.15 10.61
N PRO A 72 25.25 -6.84 9.68
CA PRO A 72 25.41 -8.28 9.75
C PRO A 72 25.97 -8.73 11.11
N GLY A 73 25.35 -9.75 11.72
CA GLY A 73 25.74 -10.27 13.03
C GLY A 73 25.30 -9.43 14.24
N SER A 74 24.64 -8.28 14.04
CA SER A 74 24.07 -7.49 15.14
C SER A 74 22.69 -8.00 15.57
N THR A 75 22.25 -7.57 16.75
CA THR A 75 20.90 -7.85 17.27
C THR A 75 19.95 -6.69 16.97
N LEU A 76 18.84 -7.00 16.29
CA LEU A 76 17.72 -6.07 16.17
C LEU A 76 16.78 -6.24 17.37
N ASN A 77 16.71 -5.22 18.22
CA ASN A 77 15.78 -5.19 19.35
C ASN A 77 14.52 -4.45 18.91
N VAL A 78 13.41 -5.17 18.79
CA VAL A 78 12.10 -4.60 18.47
C VAL A 78 11.16 -4.75 19.65
N GLU A 79 10.55 -3.63 20.05
CA GLU A 79 9.38 -3.64 20.90
C GLU A 79 8.13 -3.56 20.00
N TYR A 80 7.31 -4.60 19.99
CA TYR A 80 6.06 -4.61 19.23
C TYR A 80 4.87 -4.43 20.17
N LYS A 81 4.08 -3.37 19.96
CA LYS A 81 2.91 -3.05 20.78
C LYS A 81 1.62 -3.34 20.06
N ASN A 82 0.74 -4.08 20.70
CA ASN A 82 -0.65 -4.24 20.30
C ASN A 82 -1.51 -3.19 21.03
N GLU A 83 -1.84 -2.11 20.32
CA GLU A 83 -2.77 -1.06 20.75
C GLU A 83 -4.06 -1.07 19.90
N LEU A 84 -4.40 -2.23 19.30
CA LEU A 84 -5.71 -2.42 18.69
C LEU A 84 -6.80 -2.24 19.76
N ALA A 85 -7.97 -1.76 19.38
CA ALA A 85 -9.11 -1.67 20.26
C ALA A 85 -9.59 -3.06 20.69
N ALA A 86 -10.04 -3.20 21.94
CA ALA A 86 -10.54 -4.48 22.48
C ALA A 86 -11.71 -5.04 21.66
N GLN A 87 -12.49 -4.17 21.01
CA GLN A 87 -13.48 -4.55 20.01
C GLN A 87 -13.21 -3.78 18.73
N SER A 88 -12.90 -4.50 17.65
CA SER A 88 -12.74 -3.89 16.33
C SER A 88 -14.08 -3.41 15.78
N ARG A 89 -14.05 -2.33 14.98
CA ARG A 89 -15.20 -1.91 14.17
C ARG A 89 -15.19 -2.54 12.77
N GLU A 90 -14.17 -3.33 12.47
CA GLU A 90 -14.03 -4.06 11.22
C GLU A 90 -14.77 -5.40 11.30
N ASP A 91 -15.40 -5.80 10.20
CA ASP A 91 -16.03 -7.11 10.07
C ASP A 91 -15.01 -8.12 9.53
N CYS A 92 -14.79 -9.17 10.31
CA CYS A 92 -14.03 -10.35 9.94
C CYS A 92 -14.99 -11.54 9.97
N LEU A 93 -15.50 -11.98 8.82
CA LEU A 93 -16.39 -13.15 8.71
C LEU A 93 -17.66 -13.04 9.59
N GLY A 94 -18.34 -11.89 9.56
CA GLY A 94 -19.61 -11.70 10.27
C GLY A 94 -19.48 -11.44 11.77
N HIS A 95 -18.27 -11.17 12.26
CA HIS A 95 -17.99 -10.78 13.63
C HIS A 95 -16.88 -9.74 13.68
N PRO A 96 -16.75 -8.97 14.78
CA PRO A 96 -15.63 -8.05 14.95
C PRO A 96 -14.28 -8.77 14.80
N CYS A 97 -13.36 -8.17 14.05
CA CYS A 97 -11.99 -8.65 13.97
C CYS A 97 -11.35 -8.76 15.36
N MET A 98 -10.52 -9.77 15.56
CA MET A 98 -9.85 -10.03 16.83
C MET A 98 -8.79 -8.95 17.14
N GLN A 99 -8.62 -8.63 18.43
CA GLN A 99 -7.55 -7.76 18.93
C GLN A 99 -6.21 -8.53 19.02
N MET A 100 -5.79 -9.14 17.91
CA MET A 100 -4.57 -9.95 17.84
C MET A 100 -3.69 -9.46 16.71
N THR A 101 -2.38 -9.46 16.94
CA THR A 101 -1.40 -9.03 15.96
C THR A 101 -0.08 -9.77 16.15
N ASN A 102 0.66 -9.90 15.06
CA ASN A 102 1.96 -10.54 15.00
C ASN A 102 2.89 -9.70 14.11
N LEU A 103 4.20 -9.77 14.35
CA LEU A 103 5.23 -9.13 13.54
C LEU A 103 6.10 -10.21 12.88
N HIS A 104 6.00 -10.31 11.56
CA HIS A 104 6.79 -11.22 10.72
C HIS A 104 7.90 -10.48 9.99
N PHE A 105 9.09 -11.10 9.89
CA PHE A 105 10.19 -10.58 9.08
C PHE A 105 10.38 -11.44 7.83
N HIS A 106 10.26 -10.83 6.65
CA HIS A 106 10.53 -11.54 5.40
C HIS A 106 12.04 -11.78 5.20
N GLY A 107 12.43 -13.04 5.06
CA GLY A 107 13.76 -13.44 4.61
C GLY A 107 14.18 -14.81 5.11
N LEU A 108 14.93 -15.56 4.29
CA LEU A 108 15.36 -16.94 4.58
C LEU A 108 16.40 -17.07 5.72
N HIS A 109 16.73 -15.96 6.40
CA HIS A 109 17.69 -15.93 7.50
C HIS A 109 17.05 -15.73 8.87
N VAL A 110 15.73 -15.51 8.93
CA VAL A 110 15.02 -15.35 10.20
C VAL A 110 14.86 -16.72 10.84
N SER A 111 15.27 -16.86 12.11
CA SER A 111 15.22 -18.14 12.81
C SER A 111 13.76 -18.59 12.96
N PRO A 112 13.44 -19.87 12.66
CA PRO A 112 12.11 -20.42 12.91
C PRO A 112 11.89 -20.75 14.39
N ASN A 113 12.84 -20.42 15.28
CA ASN A 113 12.71 -20.69 16.70
C ASN A 113 11.91 -19.58 17.39
N THR A 114 11.17 -19.96 18.42
CA THR A 114 10.54 -19.02 19.35
C THR A 114 11.57 -18.09 20.00
N PRO A 115 11.24 -16.82 20.27
CA PRO A 115 10.00 -16.10 19.93
C PRO A 115 10.08 -15.29 18.60
N GLN A 116 10.97 -15.66 17.66
CA GLN A 116 11.13 -14.88 16.42
C GLN A 116 10.08 -15.26 15.37
N ASP A 117 10.47 -15.83 14.23
CA ASP A 117 9.53 -15.97 13.12
C ASP A 117 8.45 -17.00 13.40
N ASP A 118 8.77 -18.01 14.22
CA ASP A 118 7.90 -19.13 14.66
C ASP A 118 6.75 -19.42 13.68
N VAL A 119 7.11 -19.49 12.39
CA VAL A 119 6.15 -19.36 11.26
C VAL A 119 5.26 -20.59 11.12
N LEU A 120 5.52 -21.63 11.93
CA LEU A 120 4.68 -22.81 12.05
C LEU A 120 3.60 -22.66 13.13
N ASP A 121 3.70 -21.66 14.01
CA ASP A 121 2.66 -21.20 14.93
C ASP A 121 2.09 -19.85 14.42
N MET A 122 1.67 -19.86 13.15
CA MET A 122 0.89 -18.76 12.58
C MET A 122 -0.31 -18.52 13.50
N MET A 123 -0.70 -17.25 13.72
CA MET A 123 -1.93 -16.87 14.45
C MET A 123 -3.19 -17.38 13.71
N ALA A 124 -3.36 -18.69 13.72
CA ALA A 124 -4.58 -19.41 13.49
C ALA A 124 -4.73 -20.26 14.75
N SER A 125 -5.24 -19.64 15.82
CA SER A 125 -5.90 -20.44 16.86
C SER A 125 -6.99 -21.25 16.13
N PRO A 126 -6.98 -22.60 16.22
CA PRO A 126 -8.14 -23.39 15.84
C PRO A 126 -9.40 -22.94 16.58
#